data_AF-A0A182ARM0-F1
#
_entry.id   AF-A0A182ARM0-F1
#
_cell.length_a   1.000
_cell.length_b   1.000
_cell.length_c   1.000
_cell.angle_alpha   90.00
_cell.angle_beta   90.00
_cell.angle_gamma   90.00
#
_symmetry.space_group_name_H-M   'P 1'
#
loop_
_entity.id
_entity.type
_entity.pdbx_description
1 polymer ?
#
loop_
_entity_poly.entity_id
_entity_poly.type
_entity_poly.pdbx_seq_one_letter_code
_entity_poly.pdbx_strand_id
1 'polypeptide(L)'
;MPESVLTVASLVHDPALQAAVARWLAGGRYALVPVDPSDEPGAALERLREDFDALLIEEGAVDPSVFAGLSQRGLVLPAVVIGAVTGEVTVHGAEVRLPRDQLEQLPYSLDAAVSRFLRQGVMSVGDGPGTPGGVGAGEDGGGATEPSAAPLPIPWRLDDRLKERLGLLGVFYKRDPSRFLRNLPLKEQNELRRSLERSYRDLLLNYFRNPSAANQALESFVNTAFFSDLSITTAVQIHMDMIESFSDRLRLEGRKTDFLQDYRLALLDVMAHLCEMYRRSIPPDVPLVRFSSST
;
A
#
# COMPACT_ATOMS: atom_id res chain seq x y z
N MET A 1 11.99 18.29 15.97
CA MET A 1 11.69 17.27 17.01
C MET A 1 12.16 15.94 16.45
N PRO A 2 12.88 15.11 17.22
CA PRO A 2 13.32 13.81 16.71
C PRO A 2 12.11 12.97 16.32
N GLU A 3 12.17 12.30 15.18
CA GLU A 3 11.19 11.29 14.79
C GLU A 3 11.03 10.29 15.95
N SER A 4 9.81 9.81 16.18
CA SER A 4 9.57 8.79 17.22
C SER A 4 10.36 7.52 16.87
N VAL A 5 11.26 7.09 17.77
CA VAL A 5 12.15 5.94 17.56
C VAL A 5 11.33 4.64 17.62
N LEU A 6 11.14 3.95 16.50
CA LEU A 6 10.42 2.68 16.38
C LEU A 6 11.26 1.51 16.90
N THR A 7 10.69 0.67 17.76
CA THR A 7 11.40 -0.49 18.32
C THR A 7 11.21 -1.70 17.41
N VAL A 8 12.32 -2.29 16.96
CA VAL A 8 12.36 -3.46 16.08
C VAL A 8 12.89 -4.66 16.86
N ALA A 9 12.07 -5.70 17.01
CA ALA A 9 12.52 -6.98 17.56
C ALA A 9 13.28 -7.76 16.49
N SER A 10 14.52 -8.15 16.77
CA SER A 10 15.40 -8.87 15.85
C SER A 10 15.59 -10.32 16.26
N LEU A 11 15.06 -11.23 15.44
CA LEU A 11 15.15 -12.68 15.52
C LEU A 11 16.17 -13.19 14.48
N VAL A 12 17.43 -12.76 14.65
CA VAL A 12 18.56 -13.10 13.77
C VAL A 12 19.53 -13.97 14.55
N HIS A 13 19.88 -15.14 14.01
CA HIS A 13 20.80 -16.09 14.64
C HIS A 13 22.26 -15.80 14.29
N ASP A 14 22.53 -15.38 13.07
CA ASP A 14 23.89 -15.14 12.61
C ASP A 14 24.46 -13.85 13.24
N PRO A 15 25.50 -13.92 14.09
CA PRO A 15 26.09 -12.76 14.74
C PRO A 15 26.71 -11.76 13.74
N ALA A 16 27.18 -12.23 12.57
CA ALA A 16 27.69 -11.35 11.53
C ALA A 16 26.55 -10.54 10.88
N LEU A 17 25.40 -11.20 10.66
CA LEU A 17 24.19 -10.56 10.14
C LEU A 17 23.62 -9.56 11.15
N GLN A 18 23.59 -9.92 12.44
CA GLN A 18 23.14 -9.04 13.53
C GLN A 18 24.00 -7.77 13.61
N ALA A 19 25.32 -7.90 13.49
CA ALA A 19 26.22 -6.75 13.45
C ALA A 19 26.01 -5.88 12.20
N ALA A 20 25.78 -6.49 11.04
CA ALA A 20 25.49 -5.77 9.80
C ALA A 20 24.16 -4.99 9.88
N VAL A 21 23.12 -5.63 10.40
CA VAL A 21 21.80 -5.06 10.67
C VAL A 21 21.88 -3.88 11.65
N ALA A 22 22.60 -4.05 12.77
CA ALA A 22 22.80 -2.98 13.74
C ALA A 22 23.54 -1.79 13.14
N ARG A 23 24.53 -2.03 12.27
CA ARG A 23 25.26 -0.97 11.57
C ARG A 23 24.37 -0.18 10.62
N TRP A 24 23.48 -0.83 9.87
CA TRP A 24 22.60 -0.16 8.91
C TRP A 24 21.44 0.60 9.55
N LEU A 25 21.06 0.22 10.77
CA LEU A 25 20.04 0.93 11.55
C LEU A 25 20.62 1.95 12.54
N ALA A 26 21.94 2.00 12.69
CA ALA A 26 22.62 2.96 13.56
C ALA A 26 22.40 4.40 13.10
N GLY A 27 21.88 5.24 14.00
CA GLY A 27 21.60 6.67 13.74
C GLY A 27 20.28 6.95 13.01
N GLY A 28 19.48 5.92 12.72
CA GLY A 28 18.14 6.06 12.16
C GLY A 28 17.03 6.15 13.21
N ARG A 29 15.78 6.17 12.74
CA ARG A 29 14.55 6.15 13.56
C ARG A 29 14.22 4.80 14.18
N TYR A 30 15.11 3.81 14.11
CA TYR A 30 14.85 2.43 14.50
C TYR A 30 15.78 1.99 15.63
N ALA A 31 15.22 1.46 16.71
CA ALA A 31 15.96 0.83 17.80
C ALA A 31 15.84 -0.68 17.73
N LEU A 32 16.97 -1.38 17.62
CA LEU A 32 17.03 -2.83 17.58
C LEU A 32 17.04 -3.43 18.99
N VAL A 33 16.15 -4.39 19.21
CA VAL A 33 16.15 -5.23 20.42
C VAL A 33 16.35 -6.67 19.97
N PRO A 34 17.50 -7.29 20.25
CA PRO A 34 17.71 -8.69 19.91
C PRO A 34 16.82 -9.58 20.78
N VAL A 35 16.12 -10.51 20.14
CA VAL A 35 15.34 -11.55 20.79
C VAL A 35 15.98 -12.86 20.40
N ASP A 36 16.44 -13.64 21.38
CA ASP A 36 17.03 -14.95 21.10
C ASP A 36 15.94 -15.86 20.52
N PRO A 37 16.06 -16.35 19.27
CA PRO A 37 15.02 -17.17 18.68
C PRO A 37 14.98 -18.59 19.29
N SER A 38 15.96 -18.92 20.13
CA SER A 38 16.06 -20.20 20.85
C SER A 38 15.25 -20.24 22.15
N ASP A 39 14.83 -19.09 22.69
CA ASP A 39 14.16 -18.96 23.99
C ASP A 39 12.68 -18.61 23.83
N GLU A 40 11.87 -19.60 23.42
CA GLU A 40 10.42 -19.50 23.17
C GLU A 40 9.99 -18.17 22.51
N PRO A 41 10.29 -17.98 21.21
CA PRO A 41 10.09 -16.69 20.52
C PRO A 41 8.64 -16.19 20.60
N GLY A 42 7.66 -17.09 20.63
CA GLY A 42 6.25 -16.73 20.82
C GLY A 42 5.96 -16.11 22.19
N ALA A 43 6.52 -16.65 23.28
CA ALA A 43 6.31 -16.12 24.63
C ALA A 43 7.04 -14.78 24.85
N ALA A 44 8.24 -14.62 24.25
CA ALA A 44 8.98 -13.36 24.28
C ALA A 44 8.23 -12.24 23.54
N LEU A 45 7.69 -12.53 22.36
CA LEU A 45 6.89 -11.59 21.56
C LEU A 45 5.56 -11.24 22.23
N GLU A 46 4.94 -12.18 22.93
CA GLU A 46 3.72 -11.92 23.70
C GLU A 46 3.96 -11.04 24.93
N ARG A 47 5.05 -11.26 25.67
CA ARG A 47 5.40 -10.46 26.86
C ARG A 47 5.75 -9.02 26.52
N LEU A 48 6.36 -8.80 25.35
CA LEU A 48 6.84 -7.49 24.89
C LEU A 48 5.96 -6.88 23.78
N ARG A 49 4.73 -7.38 23.62
CA ARG A 49 3.78 -6.94 22.58
C ARG A 49 3.51 -5.43 22.59
N GLU A 50 3.64 -4.76 23.73
CA GLU A 50 3.39 -3.32 23.86
C GLU A 50 4.64 -2.49 23.55
N ASP A 51 5.82 -3.11 23.48
CA ASP A 51 7.10 -2.40 23.32
C ASP A 51 7.65 -2.47 21.88
N PHE A 52 7.18 -3.44 21.07
CA PHE A 52 7.64 -3.63 19.69
C PHE A 52 6.71 -3.04 18.64
N ASP A 53 7.30 -2.39 17.63
CA ASP A 53 6.63 -1.78 16.49
C ASP A 53 6.81 -2.56 15.18
N ALA A 54 7.90 -3.32 15.06
CA ALA A 54 8.19 -4.15 13.90
C ALA A 54 9.03 -5.38 14.27
N LEU A 55 9.02 -6.38 13.40
CA LEU A 55 9.82 -7.60 13.48
C LEU A 55 10.86 -7.63 12.36
N LEU A 56 12.05 -8.08 12.69
CA LEU A 56 13.10 -8.43 11.75
C LEU A 56 13.48 -9.88 12.00
N ILE A 57 13.34 -10.74 10.98
CA ILE A 57 13.47 -12.18 11.12
C ILE A 57 14.49 -12.69 10.11
N GLU A 58 15.42 -13.52 10.53
CA GLU A 58 16.27 -14.28 9.60
C GLU A 58 15.50 -15.50 9.07
N GLU A 59 15.55 -15.75 7.76
CA GLU A 59 14.91 -16.91 7.15
C GLU A 59 15.47 -18.22 7.73
N GLY A 60 14.57 -19.10 8.18
CA GLY A 60 14.91 -20.35 8.87
C GLY A 60 15.19 -20.18 10.36
N ALA A 61 15.14 -18.97 10.92
CA ALA A 61 15.41 -18.75 12.34
C ALA A 61 14.28 -19.17 13.27
N VAL A 62 13.03 -19.07 12.80
CA VAL A 62 11.82 -19.40 13.57
C VAL A 62 10.89 -20.23 12.69
N ASP A 63 10.27 -21.25 13.28
CA ASP A 63 9.31 -22.09 12.59
C ASP A 63 8.03 -21.29 12.22
N PRO A 64 7.54 -21.37 10.97
CA PRO A 64 6.33 -20.68 10.54
C PRO A 64 5.09 -20.94 11.40
N SER A 65 5.02 -22.11 12.06
CA SER A 65 3.91 -22.47 12.96
C SER A 65 3.80 -21.55 14.18
N VAL A 66 4.92 -20.98 14.64
CA VAL A 66 4.92 -20.00 15.74
C VAL A 66 4.19 -18.73 15.33
N PHE A 67 4.45 -18.22 14.12
CA PHE A 67 3.77 -17.02 13.59
C PHE A 67 2.30 -17.28 13.28
N ALA A 68 1.95 -18.50 12.84
CA ALA A 68 0.55 -18.90 12.70
C ALA A 68 -0.19 -18.89 14.05
N GLY A 69 0.45 -19.37 15.12
CA GLY A 69 -0.08 -19.33 16.49
C GLY A 69 -0.26 -17.89 17.02
N LEU A 70 0.72 -17.01 16.77
CA LEU A 70 0.63 -15.59 17.13
C LEU A 70 -0.49 -14.87 16.35
N SER A 71 -0.63 -15.19 15.07
CA SER A 71 -1.71 -14.64 14.22
C SER A 71 -3.10 -15.04 14.72
N GLN A 72 -3.28 -16.31 15.14
CA GLN A 72 -4.54 -16.77 15.74
C GLN A 72 -4.88 -16.04 17.05
N ARG A 73 -3.86 -15.59 17.78
CA ARG A 73 -4.00 -14.80 19.01
C ARG A 73 -4.14 -13.30 18.75
N GLY A 74 -4.19 -12.87 17.48
CA GLY A 74 -4.33 -11.48 17.07
C GLY A 74 -3.04 -10.66 17.15
N LEU A 75 -1.88 -11.31 17.36
CA LEU A 75 -0.58 -10.66 17.43
C LEU A 75 0.11 -10.68 16.04
N VAL A 76 -0.26 -9.74 15.16
CA VAL A 76 0.44 -9.47 13.90
C VAL A 76 1.21 -8.14 13.94
N LEU A 77 2.54 -8.19 13.77
CA LEU A 77 3.41 -7.01 13.68
C LEU A 77 3.88 -6.82 12.23
N PRO A 78 4.19 -5.60 11.77
CA PRO A 78 4.94 -5.39 10.54
C PRO A 78 6.25 -6.18 10.55
N ALA A 79 6.48 -7.03 9.56
CA ALA A 79 7.65 -7.92 9.53
C ALA A 79 8.53 -7.71 8.28
N VAL A 80 9.85 -7.74 8.51
CA VAL A 80 10.88 -7.87 7.48
C VAL A 80 11.59 -9.22 7.64
N VAL A 81 11.61 -10.02 6.58
CA VAL A 81 12.27 -11.34 6.57
C VAL A 81 13.55 -11.25 5.74
N ILE A 82 14.71 -11.48 6.37
CA ILE A 82 16.01 -11.51 5.72
C ILE A 82 16.23 -12.90 5.12
N GLY A 83 16.14 -13.02 3.80
CA GLY A 83 16.16 -14.31 3.12
C GLY A 83 16.01 -14.21 1.62
N ALA A 84 15.96 -15.35 0.95
CA ALA A 84 15.73 -15.41 -0.47
C ALA A 84 14.30 -14.93 -0.83
N VAL A 85 14.16 -14.29 -1.99
CA VAL A 85 12.86 -13.88 -2.53
C VAL A 85 12.24 -15.08 -3.24
N THR A 86 11.68 -16.01 -2.46
CA THR A 86 11.07 -17.25 -2.95
C THR A 86 9.57 -17.12 -3.25
N GLY A 87 8.93 -16.04 -2.79
CA GLY A 87 7.49 -15.80 -2.94
C GLY A 87 6.62 -16.51 -1.89
N GLU A 88 7.22 -17.27 -0.97
CA GLU A 88 6.52 -17.89 0.16
C GLU A 88 6.24 -16.85 1.25
N VAL A 89 5.10 -16.98 1.94
CA VAL A 89 4.75 -16.12 3.08
C VAL A 89 5.12 -16.84 4.37
N THR A 90 6.01 -16.26 5.18
CA THR A 90 6.51 -16.89 6.42
C THR A 90 5.77 -16.42 7.67
N VAL A 91 5.37 -15.15 7.70
CA VAL A 91 4.80 -14.47 8.87
C VAL A 91 3.37 -14.04 8.58
N HIS A 92 3.16 -13.18 7.58
CA HIS A 92 1.83 -12.69 7.19
C HIS A 92 1.86 -12.00 5.82
N GLY A 93 0.69 -11.81 5.20
CA GLY A 93 0.56 -11.26 3.83
C GLY A 93 1.02 -9.81 3.61
N ALA A 94 1.54 -9.12 4.62
CA ALA A 94 2.14 -7.78 4.52
C ALA A 94 3.67 -7.78 4.73
N GLU A 95 4.29 -8.95 4.90
CA GLU A 95 5.73 -9.05 5.10
C GLU A 95 6.54 -8.50 3.93
N VAL A 96 7.73 -7.99 4.24
CA VAL A 96 8.71 -7.53 3.26
C VAL A 96 9.92 -8.45 3.32
N ARG A 97 10.27 -9.08 2.21
CA ARG A 97 11.49 -9.90 2.12
C ARG A 97 12.67 -9.05 1.66
N LEU A 98 13.80 -9.19 2.34
CA LEU A 98 15.04 -8.50 2.05
C LEU A 98 16.18 -9.52 1.85
N PRO A 99 16.81 -9.58 0.66
CA PRO A 99 17.99 -10.41 0.45
C PRO A 99 19.16 -10.03 1.38
N ARG A 100 19.97 -11.02 1.77
CA ARG A 100 21.15 -10.83 2.64
C ARG A 100 22.19 -9.89 2.02
N ASP A 101 22.21 -9.77 0.70
CA ASP A 101 23.11 -8.90 -0.08
C ASP A 101 22.62 -7.44 -0.20
N GLN A 102 21.40 -7.12 0.24
CA GLN A 102 20.78 -5.79 0.08
C GLN A 102 20.46 -5.12 1.43
N LEU A 103 21.23 -5.41 2.47
CA LEU A 103 20.99 -4.90 3.83
C LEU A 103 21.03 -3.37 3.91
N GLU A 104 21.63 -2.66 2.96
CA GLU A 104 21.54 -1.19 2.87
C GLU A 104 20.09 -0.68 2.71
N GLN A 105 19.18 -1.49 2.17
CA GLN A 105 17.76 -1.14 2.00
C GLN A 105 16.92 -1.43 3.24
N LEU A 106 17.51 -1.89 4.34
CA LEU A 106 16.80 -2.29 5.55
C LEU A 106 15.92 -1.18 6.14
N PRO A 107 16.36 0.10 6.27
CA PRO A 107 15.50 1.16 6.76
C PRO A 107 14.26 1.37 5.89
N TYR A 108 14.44 1.40 4.56
CA TYR A 108 13.34 1.53 3.59
C TYR A 108 12.40 0.32 3.63
N SER A 109 12.94 -0.88 3.83
CA SER A 109 12.16 -2.12 3.92
C SER A 109 11.31 -2.18 5.18
N LEU A 110 11.82 -1.66 6.30
CA LEU A 110 11.06 -1.48 7.54
C LEU A 110 9.94 -0.45 7.37
N ASP A 111 10.23 0.71 6.77
CA ASP A 111 9.22 1.73 6.46
C ASP A 111 8.12 1.15 5.55
N ALA A 112 8.52 0.35 4.56
CA ALA A 112 7.61 -0.34 3.65
C ALA A 112 6.78 -1.41 4.36
N ALA A 113 7.36 -2.19 5.27
CA ALA A 113 6.65 -3.20 6.06
C ALA A 113 5.58 -2.55 6.95
N VAL A 114 5.95 -1.49 7.67
CA VAL A 114 5.03 -0.70 8.50
C VAL A 114 3.91 -0.10 7.65
N SER A 115 4.25 0.48 6.49
CA SER A 115 3.26 1.07 5.58
C SER A 115 2.30 0.03 4.98
N ARG A 116 2.80 -1.15 4.60
CA ARG A 116 1.98 -2.26 4.08
C ARG A 116 1.04 -2.79 5.15
N PHE A 117 1.53 -2.97 6.37
CA PHE A 117 0.75 -3.41 7.51
C PHE A 117 -0.41 -2.44 7.80
N LEU A 118 -0.13 -1.14 7.92
CA LEU A 118 -1.15 -0.11 8.14
C LEU A 118 -2.21 -0.06 7.03
N ARG A 119 -1.80 -0.26 5.77
CA ARG A 119 -2.76 -0.32 4.65
C ARG A 119 -3.67 -1.54 4.74
N GLN A 120 -3.16 -2.70 5.14
CA GLN A 120 -3.96 -3.92 5.30
C GLN A 120 -4.89 -3.83 6.51
N GLY A 121 -4.43 -3.26 7.64
CA GLY A 121 -5.28 -3.01 8.81
C GLY A 121 -6.47 -2.10 8.50
N VAL A 122 -6.26 -1.02 7.73
CA VAL A 122 -7.33 -0.13 7.26
C VAL A 122 -8.31 -0.83 6.32
N MET A 123 -7.84 -1.76 5.49
CA MET A 123 -8.70 -2.54 4.59
C MET A 123 -9.56 -3.57 5.35
N SER A 124 -9.06 -4.12 6.47
CA SER A 124 -9.79 -5.08 7.29
C SER A 124 -10.86 -4.44 8.18
N VAL A 125 -10.74 -3.15 8.51
CA VAL A 125 -11.78 -2.36 9.22
C VAL A 125 -12.90 -1.92 8.25
N GLY A 126 -12.66 -1.96 6.95
CA GLY A 126 -13.63 -1.59 5.91
C GLY A 126 -14.66 -2.67 5.55
N ASP A 127 -14.53 -3.89 6.08
CA ASP A 127 -15.41 -5.03 5.76
C ASP A 127 -16.18 -5.51 7.01
N GLY A 128 -16.65 -4.55 7.82
CA GLY A 128 -17.69 -4.80 8.80
C GLY A 128 -19.02 -5.04 8.07
N PRO A 129 -19.82 -6.06 8.45
CA PRO A 129 -21.06 -6.39 7.77
C PRO A 129 -21.96 -5.16 7.77
N GLY A 130 -22.29 -4.70 6.56
CA GLY A 130 -23.22 -3.61 6.35
C GLY A 130 -24.50 -3.89 7.13
N THR A 131 -24.92 -2.93 7.93
CA THR A 131 -26.30 -2.81 8.37
C THR A 131 -27.14 -2.50 7.13
N PRO A 132 -28.01 -3.40 6.65
CA PRO A 132 -28.94 -3.08 5.59
C PRO A 132 -30.27 -2.65 6.23
N GLY A 133 -30.79 -1.50 5.79
CA GLY A 133 -32.24 -1.24 5.74
C GLY A 133 -32.89 -0.71 7.01
N GLY A 134 -33.60 0.41 6.85
CA GLY A 134 -34.39 1.05 7.89
C GLY A 134 -35.79 0.47 8.10
N VAL A 135 -36.43 1.04 9.13
CA VAL A 135 -37.88 1.22 9.33
C VAL A 135 -38.84 0.09 8.91
N GLY A 136 -39.37 -0.62 9.90
CA GLY A 136 -40.57 -1.44 9.77
C GLY A 136 -40.86 -2.23 11.05
N ALA A 137 -42.01 -1.96 11.66
CA ALA A 137 -42.50 -2.52 12.92
C ALA A 137 -42.84 -4.02 12.86
N GLY A 138 -42.85 -4.69 14.03
CA GLY A 138 -43.47 -6.00 14.23
C GLY A 138 -42.95 -6.73 15.46
N GLU A 139 -43.86 -7.07 16.37
CA GLU A 139 -43.66 -7.55 17.74
C GLU A 139 -43.37 -9.07 17.84
N ASP A 140 -42.97 -9.44 19.07
CA ASP A 140 -43.13 -10.73 19.76
C ASP A 140 -42.22 -11.94 19.50
N GLY A 141 -41.69 -12.48 20.62
CA GLY A 141 -41.25 -13.87 20.73
C GLY A 141 -40.03 -14.09 21.63
N GLY A 142 -40.23 -14.19 22.94
CA GLY A 142 -39.18 -14.45 23.92
C GLY A 142 -38.51 -15.82 23.81
N GLY A 143 -37.23 -15.87 24.19
CA GLY A 143 -36.44 -17.08 24.33
C GLY A 143 -35.05 -16.74 24.85
N ALA A 144 -34.90 -16.74 26.18
CA ALA A 144 -33.64 -16.50 26.88
C ALA A 144 -32.60 -17.55 26.47
N THR A 145 -31.53 -17.10 25.81
CA THR A 145 -30.26 -17.83 25.71
C THR A 145 -29.18 -16.86 26.13
N GLU A 146 -28.60 -17.07 27.30
CA GLU A 146 -27.43 -16.31 27.76
C GLU A 146 -26.28 -16.50 26.76
N PRO A 147 -25.66 -15.43 26.23
CA PRO A 147 -24.34 -15.54 25.64
C PRO A 147 -23.33 -15.50 26.78
N SER A 148 -22.68 -16.64 27.02
CA SER A 148 -21.43 -16.71 27.78
C SER A 148 -20.42 -15.77 27.14
N ALA A 149 -20.30 -14.58 27.73
CA ALA A 149 -19.32 -13.57 27.34
C ALA A 149 -17.94 -14.03 27.82
N ALA A 150 -17.28 -14.89 27.05
CA ALA A 150 -15.82 -14.91 27.06
C ALA A 150 -15.34 -13.50 26.68
N PRO A 151 -14.34 -12.92 27.37
CA PRO A 151 -13.83 -11.61 27.01
C PRO A 151 -13.31 -11.71 25.57
N LEU A 152 -13.96 -11.02 24.63
CA LEU A 152 -13.41 -10.82 23.31
C LEU A 152 -12.02 -10.19 23.50
N PRO A 153 -10.96 -10.75 22.89
CA PRO A 153 -9.63 -10.18 23.02
C PRO A 153 -9.70 -8.72 22.59
N ILE A 154 -9.24 -7.83 23.48
CA ILE A 154 -9.19 -6.40 23.23
C ILE A 154 -8.45 -6.21 21.90
N PRO A 155 -9.08 -5.65 20.86
CA PRO A 155 -8.44 -5.52 19.55
C PRO A 155 -7.17 -4.70 19.72
N TRP A 156 -6.05 -5.30 19.31
CA TRP A 156 -4.73 -4.72 19.46
C TRP A 156 -4.62 -3.43 18.64
N ARG A 157 -4.41 -2.29 19.30
CA ARG A 157 -4.39 -0.95 18.67
C ARG A 157 -3.02 -0.54 18.13
N LEU A 158 -2.27 -1.51 17.59
CA LEU A 158 -0.96 -1.26 17.01
C LEU A 158 -1.04 -0.23 15.87
N ASP A 159 -2.09 -0.31 15.05
CA ASP A 159 -2.34 0.60 13.94
C ASP A 159 -2.44 2.07 14.39
N ASP A 160 -3.19 2.32 15.46
CA ASP A 160 -3.40 3.68 15.97
C ASP A 160 -2.10 4.22 16.59
N ARG A 161 -1.37 3.39 17.33
CA ARG A 161 -0.07 3.75 17.91
C ARG A 161 0.97 4.07 16.83
N LEU A 162 1.03 3.26 15.77
CA LEU A 162 1.92 3.50 14.63
C LEU A 162 1.51 4.79 13.89
N LYS A 163 0.22 5.01 13.62
CA LYS A 163 -0.26 6.25 12.98
C LYS A 163 0.07 7.51 13.79
N GLU A 164 -0.10 7.48 15.10
CA GLU A 164 0.24 8.59 16.01
C GLU A 164 1.75 8.90 15.98
N ARG A 165 2.59 7.85 15.98
CA ARG A 165 4.06 8.00 16.00
C ARG A 165 4.66 8.36 14.65
N LEU A 166 4.00 7.97 13.57
CA LEU A 166 4.37 8.32 12.19
C LEU A 166 3.84 9.70 11.79
N GLY A 167 2.91 10.29 12.55
CA GLY A 167 2.41 11.64 12.29
C GLY A 167 1.67 11.81 10.96
N LEU A 168 0.96 10.78 10.49
CA LEU A 168 0.28 10.70 9.18
C LEU A 168 -0.92 11.66 8.98
N LEU A 169 -0.92 12.82 9.66
CA LEU A 169 -1.93 13.88 9.51
C LEU A 169 -1.49 14.89 8.45
N GLY A 170 -1.64 14.51 7.18
CA GLY A 170 -1.39 15.38 6.03
C GLY A 170 -2.67 16.04 5.50
N VAL A 171 -2.55 17.24 4.94
CA VAL A 171 -3.62 17.88 4.15
C VAL A 171 -3.54 17.36 2.72
N PHE A 172 -4.34 16.35 2.39
CA PHE A 172 -4.37 15.75 1.05
C PHE A 172 -5.11 16.62 0.04
N TYR A 173 -4.81 16.45 -1.25
CA TYR A 173 -5.74 16.87 -2.30
C TYR A 173 -7.10 16.24 -2.03
N LYS A 174 -8.12 17.09 -1.85
CA LYS A 174 -9.49 16.65 -1.57
C LYS A 174 -10.10 16.08 -2.85
N ARG A 175 -9.75 14.83 -3.16
CA ARG A 175 -10.42 14.05 -4.21
C ARG A 175 -11.79 13.64 -3.70
N ASP A 176 -12.79 13.74 -4.56
CA ASP A 176 -14.17 13.38 -4.23
C ASP A 176 -14.37 11.87 -4.51
N PRO A 177 -14.52 11.02 -3.47
CA PRO A 177 -14.66 9.59 -3.66
C PRO A 177 -15.89 9.20 -4.48
N SER A 178 -16.93 10.05 -4.52
CA SER A 178 -18.13 9.79 -5.31
C SER A 178 -17.84 9.80 -6.82
N ARG A 179 -16.77 10.48 -7.24
CA ARG A 179 -16.36 10.60 -8.65
C ARG A 179 -15.31 9.57 -9.09
N PHE A 180 -14.94 8.65 -8.20
CA PHE A 180 -14.04 7.56 -8.57
C PHE A 180 -14.71 6.63 -9.55
N LEU A 181 -13.95 6.12 -10.53
CA LEU A 181 -14.48 5.27 -11.59
C LEU A 181 -15.23 4.05 -11.01
N ARG A 182 -14.75 3.48 -9.90
CA ARG A 182 -15.40 2.37 -9.18
C ARG A 182 -16.76 2.69 -8.54
N ASN A 183 -17.03 3.97 -8.25
CA ASN A 183 -18.21 4.41 -7.52
C ASN A 183 -19.26 5.07 -8.43
N LEU A 184 -18.92 5.35 -9.69
CA LEU A 184 -19.83 5.97 -10.65
C LEU A 184 -20.89 4.98 -11.17
N PRO A 185 -22.09 5.43 -11.56
CA PRO A 185 -23.05 4.61 -12.30
C PRO A 185 -22.48 4.13 -13.64
N LEU A 186 -22.95 2.97 -14.12
CA LEU A 186 -22.42 2.32 -15.34
C LEU A 186 -22.41 3.24 -16.58
N LYS A 187 -23.40 4.12 -16.71
CA LYS A 187 -23.48 5.10 -17.81
C LYS A 187 -22.34 6.12 -17.73
N GLU A 188 -22.13 6.70 -16.56
CA GLU A 188 -21.09 7.71 -16.32
C GLU A 188 -19.69 7.09 -16.39
N GLN A 189 -19.52 5.84 -15.94
CA GLN A 189 -18.28 5.08 -16.14
C GLN A 189 -17.94 4.96 -17.63
N ASN A 190 -18.92 4.61 -18.47
CA ASN A 190 -18.72 4.49 -19.91
C ASN A 190 -18.41 5.85 -20.56
N GLU A 191 -19.07 6.92 -20.13
CA GLU A 191 -18.79 8.29 -20.61
C GLU A 191 -17.37 8.74 -20.24
N LEU A 192 -16.95 8.49 -18.99
CA LEU A 192 -15.61 8.77 -18.51
C LEU A 192 -14.56 7.96 -19.28
N ARG A 193 -14.79 6.66 -19.47
CA ARG A 193 -13.89 5.79 -20.25
C ARG A 193 -13.74 6.30 -21.68
N ARG A 194 -14.83 6.64 -22.36
CA ARG A 194 -14.79 7.24 -23.72
C ARG A 194 -14.08 8.58 -23.74
N SER A 195 -14.14 9.37 -22.66
CA SER A 195 -13.40 10.62 -22.55
C SER A 195 -11.90 10.36 -22.45
N LEU A 196 -11.49 9.42 -21.59
CA LEU A 196 -10.10 8.98 -21.44
C LEU A 196 -9.54 8.42 -22.75
N GLU A 197 -10.27 7.55 -23.44
CA GLU A 197 -9.88 6.99 -24.74
C GLU A 197 -9.72 8.07 -25.81
N ARG A 198 -10.63 9.06 -25.87
CA ARG A 198 -10.51 10.19 -26.80
C ARG A 198 -9.27 11.02 -26.53
N SER A 199 -9.06 11.41 -25.27
CA SER A 199 -7.89 12.18 -24.85
C SER A 199 -6.58 11.42 -25.13
N TYR A 200 -6.54 10.12 -24.84
CA TYR A 200 -5.39 9.27 -25.10
C TYR A 200 -5.11 9.11 -26.60
N ARG A 201 -6.15 8.93 -27.41
CA ARG A 201 -6.01 8.88 -28.87
C ARG A 201 -5.47 10.20 -29.42
N ASP A 202 -5.97 11.34 -28.92
CA ASP A 202 -5.50 12.66 -29.36
C ASP A 202 -4.03 12.89 -28.94
N LEU A 203 -3.62 12.38 -27.78
CA LEU A 203 -2.21 12.31 -27.37
C LEU A 203 -1.39 11.52 -28.39
N LEU A 204 -1.75 10.26 -28.70
CA LEU A 204 -0.98 9.43 -29.63
C LEU A 204 -0.87 10.05 -31.04
N LEU A 205 -1.96 10.62 -31.55
CA LEU A 205 -1.97 11.24 -32.87
C LEU A 205 -1.04 12.47 -32.96
N ASN A 206 -0.88 13.21 -31.86
CA ASN A 206 -0.06 14.40 -31.80
C ASN A 206 1.36 14.15 -31.26
N TYR A 207 1.61 13.01 -30.60
CA TYR A 207 2.85 12.74 -29.85
C TYR A 207 4.13 13.05 -30.63
N PHE A 208 4.25 12.51 -31.86
CA PHE A 208 5.41 12.76 -32.72
C PHE A 208 5.25 13.95 -33.67
N ARG A 209 4.05 14.53 -33.79
CA ARG A 209 3.74 15.56 -34.80
C ARG A 209 3.69 16.97 -34.23
N ASN A 210 3.13 17.13 -33.05
CA ASN A 210 2.90 18.41 -32.40
C ASN A 210 3.08 18.27 -30.87
N PRO A 211 4.28 18.52 -30.34
CA PRO A 211 4.59 18.37 -28.92
C PRO A 211 3.69 19.22 -28.00
N SER A 212 3.29 20.41 -28.44
CA SER A 212 2.42 21.29 -27.63
C SER A 212 1.02 20.69 -27.46
N ALA A 213 0.42 20.23 -28.55
CA ALA A 213 -0.89 19.56 -28.51
C ALA A 213 -0.81 18.22 -27.76
N ALA A 214 0.29 17.47 -27.92
CA ALA A 214 0.53 16.25 -27.17
C ALA A 214 0.59 16.50 -25.65
N ASN A 215 1.33 17.52 -25.21
CA ASN A 215 1.41 17.88 -23.78
C ASN A 215 0.05 18.28 -23.20
N GLN A 216 -0.78 19.02 -23.95
CA GLN A 216 -2.14 19.36 -23.49
C GLN A 216 -3.03 18.13 -23.37
N ALA A 217 -2.97 17.22 -24.35
CA ALA A 217 -3.71 15.97 -24.31
C ALA A 217 -3.22 15.06 -23.15
N LEU A 218 -1.91 15.03 -22.91
CA LEU A 218 -1.27 14.34 -21.80
C LEU A 218 -1.77 14.86 -20.46
N GLU A 219 -1.68 16.18 -20.23
CA GLU A 219 -2.18 16.81 -19.00
C GLU A 219 -3.68 16.56 -18.78
N SER A 220 -4.48 16.65 -19.85
CA SER A 220 -5.93 16.38 -19.79
C SER A 220 -6.21 14.93 -19.38
N PHE A 221 -5.52 13.97 -19.99
CA PHE A 221 -5.63 12.56 -19.66
C PHE A 221 -5.23 12.29 -18.22
N VAL A 222 -4.05 12.78 -17.82
CA VAL A 222 -3.44 12.57 -16.49
C VAL A 222 -4.31 13.15 -15.38
N ASN A 223 -4.81 14.38 -15.55
CA ASN A 223 -5.73 15.00 -14.59
C ASN A 223 -7.00 14.16 -14.42
N THR A 224 -7.63 13.79 -15.52
CA THR A 224 -8.87 12.98 -15.50
C THR A 224 -8.64 11.63 -14.82
N ALA A 225 -7.53 10.96 -15.15
CA ALA A 225 -7.16 9.68 -14.57
C ALA A 225 -6.88 9.78 -13.06
N PHE A 226 -6.16 10.81 -12.60
CA PHE A 226 -5.87 11.00 -11.18
C PHE A 226 -7.10 11.31 -10.33
N PHE A 227 -7.99 12.20 -10.81
CA PHE A 227 -9.20 12.57 -10.08
C PHE A 227 -10.25 11.45 -10.06
N SER A 228 -10.26 10.58 -11.07
CA SER A 228 -11.13 9.41 -11.13
C SER A 228 -10.55 8.16 -10.45
N ASP A 229 -9.36 8.25 -9.85
CA ASP A 229 -8.64 7.15 -9.21
C ASP A 229 -8.42 5.96 -10.18
N LEU A 230 -8.03 6.27 -11.42
CA LEU A 230 -7.75 5.29 -12.46
C LEU A 230 -6.52 4.45 -12.11
N SER A 231 -6.63 3.13 -12.17
CA SER A 231 -5.48 2.25 -11.97
C SER A 231 -4.48 2.36 -13.13
N ILE A 232 -3.19 2.19 -12.82
CA ILE A 232 -2.13 2.12 -13.84
C ILE A 232 -2.41 1.00 -14.86
N THR A 233 -2.95 -0.14 -14.39
CA THR A 233 -3.34 -1.27 -15.26
C THR A 233 -4.40 -0.86 -16.28
N THR A 234 -5.34 0.00 -15.91
CA THR A 234 -6.37 0.50 -16.84
C THR A 234 -5.77 1.47 -17.85
N ALA A 235 -4.81 2.32 -17.45
CA ALA A 235 -4.11 3.19 -18.40
C ALA A 235 -3.31 2.40 -19.44
N VAL A 236 -2.65 1.31 -19.04
CA VAL A 236 -1.98 0.38 -19.95
C VAL A 236 -3.00 -0.31 -20.86
N GLN A 237 -4.15 -0.73 -20.34
CA GLN A 237 -5.20 -1.34 -21.16
C GLN A 237 -5.70 -0.38 -22.25
N ILE A 238 -5.99 0.88 -21.90
CA ILE A 238 -6.39 1.92 -22.86
C ILE A 238 -5.32 2.06 -23.95
N HIS A 239 -4.04 2.06 -23.57
CA HIS A 239 -2.95 2.10 -24.55
C HIS A 239 -2.99 0.91 -25.51
N MET A 240 -3.10 -0.31 -24.99
CA MET A 240 -3.13 -1.53 -25.82
C MET A 240 -4.33 -1.55 -26.77
N ASP A 241 -5.53 -1.21 -26.28
CA ASP A 241 -6.75 -1.11 -27.08
C ASP A 241 -6.57 -0.09 -28.23
N MET A 242 -5.92 1.04 -27.97
CA MET A 242 -5.65 2.06 -28.98
C MET A 242 -4.65 1.58 -30.04
N ILE A 243 -3.55 0.94 -29.62
CA ILE A 243 -2.53 0.40 -30.53
C ILE A 243 -3.11 -0.70 -31.42
N GLU A 244 -3.92 -1.60 -30.86
CA GLU A 244 -4.64 -2.62 -31.62
C GLU A 244 -5.56 -1.97 -32.67
N SER A 245 -6.35 -0.97 -32.27
CA SER A 245 -7.24 -0.24 -33.19
C SER A 245 -6.49 0.49 -34.32
N PHE A 246 -5.27 0.96 -34.09
CA PHE A 246 -4.43 1.56 -35.12
C PHE A 246 -3.81 0.50 -36.02
N SER A 247 -3.34 -0.60 -35.45
CA SER A 247 -2.82 -1.74 -36.21
C SER A 247 -3.85 -2.27 -37.20
N ASP A 248 -5.09 -2.51 -36.76
CA ASP A 248 -6.15 -3.02 -37.62
C ASP A 248 -6.48 -2.06 -38.77
N ARG A 249 -6.60 -0.75 -38.48
CA ARG A 249 -6.82 0.26 -39.51
C ARG A 249 -5.68 0.33 -40.52
N LEU A 250 -4.43 0.31 -40.07
CA LEU A 250 -3.26 0.37 -40.93
C LEU A 250 -3.12 -0.88 -41.82
N ARG A 251 -3.46 -2.06 -41.28
CA ARG A 251 -3.48 -3.32 -42.05
C ARG A 251 -4.52 -3.28 -43.17
N LEU A 252 -5.70 -2.71 -42.91
CA LEU A 252 -6.72 -2.50 -43.95
C LEU A 252 -6.24 -1.54 -45.05
N GLU A 253 -5.40 -0.56 -44.71
CA GLU A 253 -4.76 0.35 -45.66
C GLU A 253 -3.49 -0.23 -46.34
N GLY A 254 -3.07 -1.46 -45.97
CA GLY A 254 -1.85 -2.08 -46.49
C GLY A 254 -0.54 -1.44 -46.00
N ARG A 255 -0.58 -0.69 -44.89
CA ARG A 255 0.60 -0.03 -44.29
C ARG A 255 1.30 -0.93 -43.27
N LYS A 256 2.60 -0.68 -43.08
CA LYS A 256 3.40 -1.33 -42.03
C LYS A 256 2.98 -0.84 -40.64
N THR A 257 3.06 -1.71 -39.65
CA THR A 257 2.66 -1.44 -38.25
C THR A 257 3.83 -1.36 -37.27
N ASP A 258 5.07 -1.55 -37.73
CA ASP A 258 6.25 -1.67 -36.85
C ASP A 258 6.51 -0.42 -36.00
N PHE A 259 6.21 0.77 -36.56
CA PHE A 259 6.36 2.05 -35.87
C PHE A 259 5.42 2.21 -34.66
N LEU A 260 4.37 1.40 -34.54
CA LEU A 260 3.46 1.48 -33.40
C LEU A 260 4.17 1.16 -32.07
N GLN A 261 5.31 0.47 -32.12
CA GLN A 261 6.16 0.23 -30.95
C GLN A 261 6.74 1.52 -30.37
N ASP A 262 6.91 2.58 -31.18
CA ASP A 262 7.45 3.86 -30.74
C ASP A 262 6.49 4.56 -29.76
N TYR A 263 5.20 4.25 -29.83
CA TYR A 263 4.20 4.75 -28.87
C TYR A 263 4.38 4.22 -27.46
N ARG A 264 5.27 3.24 -27.22
CA ARG A 264 5.70 2.88 -25.86
C ARG A 264 6.29 4.08 -25.12
N LEU A 265 6.93 5.02 -25.82
CA LEU A 265 7.41 6.28 -25.24
C LEU A 265 6.25 7.12 -24.70
N ALA A 266 5.13 7.21 -25.43
CA ALA A 266 3.94 7.92 -24.98
C ALA A 266 3.31 7.27 -23.73
N LEU A 267 3.33 5.93 -23.63
CA LEU A 267 2.87 5.23 -22.43
C LEU A 267 3.77 5.53 -21.22
N LEU A 268 5.10 5.49 -21.40
CA LEU A 268 6.04 5.82 -20.33
C LEU A 268 5.83 7.26 -19.83
N ASP A 269 5.59 8.19 -20.74
CA ASP A 269 5.37 9.60 -20.41
C ASP A 269 4.09 9.80 -19.59
N VAL A 270 3.00 9.14 -19.98
CA VAL A 270 1.74 9.10 -19.21
C VAL A 270 1.94 8.52 -17.82
N MET A 271 2.66 7.41 -17.71
CA MET A 271 2.95 6.77 -16.42
C MET A 271 3.79 7.69 -15.52
N ALA A 272 4.82 8.32 -16.08
CA ALA A 272 5.68 9.25 -15.35
C ALA A 272 4.88 10.44 -14.80
N HIS A 273 4.02 11.04 -15.61
CA HIS A 273 3.18 12.16 -15.20
C HIS A 273 2.15 11.77 -14.13
N LEU A 274 1.51 10.60 -14.26
CA LEU A 274 0.61 10.07 -13.22
C LEU A 274 1.36 9.82 -11.91
N CYS A 275 2.51 9.15 -11.97
CA CYS A 275 3.34 8.89 -10.78
C CYS A 275 3.76 10.19 -10.09
N GLU A 276 4.17 11.21 -10.85
CA GLU A 276 4.55 12.51 -10.29
C GLU A 276 3.35 13.24 -9.66
N MET A 277 2.16 13.15 -10.26
CA MET A 277 0.94 13.69 -9.66
C MET A 277 0.61 13.01 -8.32
N TYR A 278 0.68 11.67 -8.26
CA TYR A 278 0.50 10.94 -7.01
C TYR A 278 1.58 11.30 -5.98
N ARG A 279 2.85 11.44 -6.39
CA ARG A 279 3.95 11.85 -5.51
C ARG A 279 3.71 13.23 -4.90
N ARG A 280 3.32 14.22 -5.72
CA ARG A 280 3.00 15.59 -5.25
C ARG A 280 1.74 15.67 -4.40
N SER A 281 0.86 14.68 -4.50
CA SER A 281 -0.36 14.63 -3.70
C SER A 281 -0.14 14.18 -2.26
N ILE A 282 1.03 13.60 -1.96
CA ILE A 282 1.45 13.24 -0.62
C ILE A 282 2.02 14.50 0.03
N PRO A 283 1.41 15.01 1.12
CA PRO A 283 1.95 16.16 1.83
C PRO A 283 3.37 15.87 2.29
N PRO A 284 4.30 16.83 2.20
CA PRO A 284 5.61 16.67 2.84
C PRO A 284 5.40 16.43 4.34
N ASP A 285 6.33 15.72 4.98
CA ASP A 285 6.33 15.53 6.44
C ASP A 285 6.47 16.90 7.13
N VAL A 286 5.35 17.59 7.35
CA VAL A 286 5.31 18.84 8.10
C VAL A 286 5.26 18.44 9.57
N PRO A 287 6.24 18.85 10.40
CA PRO A 287 6.16 18.65 11.84
C PRO A 287 4.86 19.28 12.33
N LEU A 288 4.00 18.48 12.97
CA LEU A 288 2.80 18.97 13.64
C LEU A 288 3.21 20.03 14.65
N VAL A 289 3.04 21.30 14.30
CA VAL A 289 3.07 22.40 15.24
C VAL A 289 1.88 22.15 16.16
N ARG A 290 2.14 21.65 17.37
CA ARG A 290 1.13 21.60 18.41
C ARG A 290 0.63 23.02 18.60
N PHE A 291 -0.63 23.27 18.25
CA PHE A 291 -1.35 24.41 18.78
C PHE A 291 -1.38 24.23 20.29
N SER A 292 -0.44 24.87 20.98
CA SER A 292 -0.53 25.06 22.42
C SER A 292 -1.74 25.96 22.66
N SER A 293 -2.85 25.35 23.05
CA SER A 293 -3.94 26.04 23.70
C SER A 293 -3.43 26.54 25.05
N SER A 294 -2.95 27.79 25.05
CA SER A 294 -2.67 28.54 26.27
C SER A 294 -3.99 28.74 27.01
N THR A 295 -4.11 28.13 28.19
CA THR A 295 -5.01 28.62 29.24
C THR A 295 -4.15 29.06 30.41
#